data_AF-A0A2J8QNH0-F1
#
_entry.id   AF-A0A2J8QNH0-F1
#
_cell.length_a   1.000
_cell.length_b   1.000
_cell.length_c   1.000
_cell.angle_alpha   90.00
_cell.angle_beta   90.00
_cell.angle_gamma   90.00
#
_symmetry.space_group_name_H-M   'P 1'
#
loop_
_entity.id
_entity.type
_entity.pdbx_description
1 polymer ?
#
loop_
_entity_poly.entity_id
_entity_poly.type
_entity_poly.pdbx_seq_one_letter_code
_entity_poly.pdbx_strand_id
1 'polypeptide(L)'
;MSSESSKKRKPKVIRSDGAPAEGKRNRSDTEQEGKYYSEEAEVDLRDPGRDYELYKYTCQELQRLMAEIQDLKSRGGKDVAIEIEERRIQSCVHFMTLKKLNRLAHIRLKKGRDQTHEAKQKVDAYHLQLQNLLYEVMHLQKEITKCLEFKSKHEEIDLVS
;
A
#
# COMPACT_ATOMS: atom_id res chain seq x y z
N MET A 1 -45.35 -36.96 -11.25
CA MET A 1 -43.88 -37.07 -11.29
C MET A 1 -43.41 -36.06 -12.35
N SER A 2 -42.72 -34.95 -12.14
CA SER A 2 -42.20 -34.23 -10.99
C SER A 2 -41.94 -32.78 -11.45
N SER A 3 -41.75 -31.89 -10.49
CA SER A 3 -41.65 -30.42 -10.53
C SER A 3 -40.34 -29.83 -11.13
N GLU A 4 -40.39 -28.49 -11.36
CA GLU A 4 -39.29 -27.50 -11.36
C GLU A 4 -38.28 -27.45 -12.54
N SER A 5 -37.66 -26.32 -12.95
CA SER A 5 -37.60 -24.96 -12.41
C SER A 5 -37.15 -23.94 -13.47
N SER A 6 -37.57 -22.69 -13.31
CA SER A 6 -37.42 -21.53 -14.20
C SER A 6 -35.99 -20.95 -14.26
N LYS A 7 -35.46 -20.68 -15.46
CA LYS A 7 -34.21 -19.91 -15.64
C LYS A 7 -34.50 -18.42 -15.91
N LYS A 8 -34.33 -17.60 -14.86
CA LYS A 8 -34.39 -16.13 -14.87
C LYS A 8 -33.25 -15.54 -15.72
N ARG A 9 -33.59 -14.67 -16.68
CA ARG A 9 -32.63 -13.78 -17.38
C ARG A 9 -32.28 -12.60 -16.47
N LYS A 10 -31.00 -12.31 -16.28
CA LYS A 10 -30.50 -11.20 -15.45
C LYS A 10 -30.71 -9.84 -16.16
N PRO A 11 -31.12 -8.77 -15.46
CA PRO A 11 -31.26 -7.45 -16.07
C PRO A 11 -29.93 -6.68 -16.16
N LYS A 12 -29.86 -5.86 -17.20
CA LYS A 12 -28.74 -5.00 -17.64
C LYS A 12 -28.50 -3.86 -16.63
N VAL A 13 -27.29 -3.75 -16.10
CA VAL A 13 -26.87 -2.65 -15.21
C VAL A 13 -26.60 -1.41 -16.06
N ILE A 14 -27.42 -0.36 -15.85
CA ILE A 14 -27.20 0.98 -16.41
C ILE A 14 -26.33 1.75 -15.42
N ARG A 15 -25.17 2.24 -15.89
CA ARG A 15 -24.31 3.19 -15.16
C ARG A 15 -25.05 4.51 -15.02
N SER A 16 -25.27 4.97 -13.79
CA SER A 16 -25.67 6.34 -13.49
C SER A 16 -24.41 7.17 -13.22
N ASP A 17 -24.04 8.03 -14.16
CA ASP A 17 -23.16 9.16 -13.92
C ASP A 17 -23.90 10.17 -13.03
N GLY A 18 -23.36 10.42 -11.85
CA GLY A 18 -23.93 11.35 -10.87
C GLY A 18 -22.86 11.74 -9.87
N ALA A 19 -22.06 12.74 -10.21
CA ALA A 19 -21.17 13.41 -9.26
C ALA A 19 -22.01 14.29 -8.31
N PRO A 20 -21.88 14.16 -6.98
CA PRO A 20 -22.39 15.17 -6.07
C PRO A 20 -21.37 16.28 -5.84
N ALA A 21 -21.91 17.50 -5.84
CA ALA A 21 -21.35 18.82 -5.60
C ALA A 21 -20.06 18.93 -4.73
N GLU A 22 -19.12 19.73 -5.23
CA GLU A 22 -18.00 20.28 -4.46
C GLU A 22 -18.51 21.16 -3.31
N GLY A 23 -18.52 20.61 -2.11
CA GLY A 23 -18.72 21.34 -0.86
C GLY A 23 -17.38 21.62 -0.17
N LYS A 24 -16.96 22.88 -0.17
CA LYS A 24 -15.94 23.49 0.72
C LYS A 24 -14.71 22.62 1.00
N ARG A 25 -13.70 22.71 0.13
CA ARG A 25 -12.33 22.29 0.50
C ARG A 25 -11.77 23.22 1.57
N ASN A 26 -11.78 22.66 2.77
CA ASN A 26 -11.18 23.09 4.01
C ASN A 26 -9.80 23.70 3.82
N ARG A 27 -9.61 24.95 4.28
CA ARG A 27 -8.31 25.60 4.43
C ARG A 27 -7.33 24.76 5.30
N SER A 28 -7.85 23.93 6.21
CA SER A 28 -7.06 22.98 7.00
C SER A 28 -6.53 21.80 6.19
N ASP A 29 -7.20 21.40 5.11
CA ASP A 29 -6.81 20.26 4.27
C ASP A 29 -5.55 20.59 3.46
N THR A 30 -5.46 21.81 2.94
CA THR A 30 -4.29 22.29 2.19
C THR A 30 -3.04 22.42 3.07
N GLU A 31 -3.19 22.88 4.32
CA GLU A 31 -2.07 22.93 5.28
C GLU A 31 -1.63 21.52 5.73
N GLN A 32 -2.59 20.59 5.83
CA GLN A 32 -2.34 19.22 6.26
C GLN A 32 -1.71 18.38 5.13
N GLU A 33 -2.12 18.59 3.87
CA GLU A 33 -1.42 18.14 2.67
C GLU A 33 0.00 18.70 2.61
N GLY A 34 0.17 20.02 2.76
CA GLY A 34 1.50 20.64 2.73
C GLY A 34 2.46 20.06 3.78
N LYS A 35 1.98 19.81 4.99
CA LYS A 35 2.75 19.11 6.04
C LYS A 35 3.04 17.66 5.68
N TYR A 36 2.11 16.97 5.02
CA TYR A 36 2.29 15.58 4.60
C TYR A 36 3.36 15.45 3.51
N TYR A 37 3.34 16.31 2.49
CA TYR A 37 4.39 16.34 1.46
C TYR A 37 5.76 16.72 2.02
N SER A 38 5.80 17.66 2.98
CA SER A 38 7.06 18.02 3.66
C SER A 38 7.62 16.84 4.47
N GLU A 39 6.77 16.06 5.13
CA GLU A 39 7.21 14.89 5.90
C GLU A 39 7.55 13.69 5.00
N GLU A 40 6.88 13.53 3.86
CA GLU A 40 7.26 12.52 2.86
C GLU A 40 8.68 12.75 2.33
N ALA A 41 9.01 14.00 1.99
CA ALA A 41 10.38 14.36 1.59
C ALA A 41 11.39 14.15 2.73
N GLU A 42 11.00 14.41 3.98
CA GLU A 42 11.83 14.16 5.16
C GLU A 42 12.12 12.66 5.35
N VAL A 43 11.14 11.78 5.15
CA VAL A 43 11.29 10.32 5.29
C VAL A 43 12.37 9.77 4.37
N ASP A 44 12.51 10.34 3.17
CA ASP A 44 13.46 9.88 2.16
C ASP A 44 14.91 10.24 2.46
N LEU A 45 15.13 11.34 3.20
CA LEU A 45 16.46 11.80 3.59
C LEU A 45 16.92 11.23 4.93
N ARG A 46 15.99 10.76 5.77
CA ARG A 46 16.27 10.27 7.12
C ARG A 46 16.63 8.80 7.14
N ASP A 47 17.67 8.50 7.91
CA ASP A 47 18.07 7.13 8.20
C ASP A 47 17.05 6.45 9.16
N PRO A 48 16.46 5.30 8.79
CA PRO A 48 15.55 4.56 9.66
C PRO A 48 16.18 4.07 10.96
N GLY A 49 17.49 3.77 10.94
CA GLY A 49 18.23 3.33 12.13
C GLY A 49 18.27 4.43 13.20
N ARG A 50 18.64 5.65 12.80
CA ARG A 50 18.62 6.83 13.68
C ARG A 50 17.23 7.14 14.23
N ASP A 51 16.19 7.01 13.42
CA ASP A 51 14.81 7.20 13.88
C ASP A 51 14.44 6.17 14.97
N TYR A 52 14.91 4.94 14.83
CA TYR A 52 14.69 3.88 15.82
C TYR A 52 15.48 4.10 17.11
N GLU A 53 16.73 4.57 17.02
CA GLU A 53 17.52 4.98 18.19
C GLU A 53 16.85 6.14 18.94
N LEU A 54 16.38 7.15 18.21
CA LEU A 54 15.66 8.28 18.80
C LEU A 54 14.35 7.83 19.45
N TYR A 55 13.63 6.88 18.85
CA TYR A 55 12.45 6.28 19.47
C TYR A 55 12.79 5.63 20.82
N LYS A 56 13.83 4.78 20.86
CA LYS A 56 14.27 4.12 22.10
C LYS A 56 14.63 5.13 23.18
N TYR A 57 15.46 6.11 22.83
CA TYR A 57 15.85 7.18 23.73
C TYR A 57 14.63 7.94 24.27
N THR A 58 13.69 8.32 23.40
CA THR A 58 12.49 9.06 23.79
C THR A 58 11.60 8.24 24.73
N CYS A 59 11.48 6.93 24.51
CA CYS A 59 10.76 6.03 25.42
C CYS A 59 11.45 5.91 26.79
N GLN A 60 12.78 5.80 26.83
CA GLN A 60 13.54 5.74 28.08
C GLN A 60 13.40 7.04 28.88
N GLU A 61 13.53 8.19 28.22
CA GLU A 61 13.35 9.49 28.87
C GLU A 61 11.93 9.68 29.41
N LEU A 62 10.92 9.25 28.66
CA LEU A 62 9.54 9.30 29.13
C LEU A 62 9.34 8.41 30.37
N GLN A 63 9.92 7.20 30.39
CA GLN A 63 9.88 6.32 31.56
C GLN A 63 10.57 6.95 32.77
N ARG A 64 11.74 7.56 32.56
CA ARG A 64 12.48 8.29 33.60
C ARG A 64 11.65 9.42 34.19
N LEU A 65 11.05 10.28 33.35
CA LEU A 65 10.19 11.38 33.78
C LEU A 65 8.96 10.89 34.54
N MET A 66 8.33 9.80 34.11
CA MET A 66 7.19 9.21 34.82
C MET A 66 7.59 8.67 36.20
N ALA A 67 8.77 8.05 36.32
CA ALA A 67 9.31 7.59 37.59
C ALA A 67 9.63 8.76 38.54
N GLU A 68 10.24 9.83 38.03
CA GLU A 68 10.51 11.05 38.79
C GLU A 68 9.21 11.71 39.28
N ILE A 69 8.18 11.80 38.43
CA ILE A 69 6.85 12.28 38.84
C ILE A 69 6.26 11.41 39.96
N GLN A 70 6.46 10.09 39.90
CA GLN A 70 5.97 9.18 40.94
C GLN A 70 6.72 9.38 42.27
N ASP A 71 8.05 9.54 42.24
CA ASP A 71 8.86 9.83 43.43
C ASP A 71 8.47 11.18 44.05
N LEU A 72 8.33 12.24 43.24
CA LEU A 72 7.89 13.56 43.70
C LEU A 72 6.51 13.52 44.39
N LYS A 73 5.57 12.76 43.81
CA LYS A 73 4.24 12.53 44.43
C LYS A 73 4.33 11.81 45.78
N SER A 74 5.30 10.92 45.95
CA SER A 74 5.45 10.14 47.19
C SER A 74 6.08 10.93 48.33
N ARG A 75 6.95 11.90 48.02
CA ARG A 75 7.67 12.72 49.01
C ARG A 75 6.83 13.86 49.59
N GLY A 76 5.94 14.46 48.78
CA GLY A 76 5.18 15.64 49.17
C GLY A 76 6.05 16.88 49.40
N GLY A 77 5.44 18.06 49.53
CA GLY A 77 6.16 19.32 49.75
C GLY A 77 5.44 20.53 49.13
N LYS A 78 5.89 21.75 49.48
CA LYS A 78 5.28 22.99 48.99
C LYS A 78 5.53 23.24 47.49
N ASP A 79 6.67 22.78 46.96
CA ASP A 79 7.08 23.05 45.56
C ASP A 79 6.88 21.85 44.61
N VAL A 80 6.44 20.70 45.14
CA VAL A 80 6.25 19.45 44.39
C VAL A 80 5.29 19.62 43.22
N ALA A 81 4.25 20.46 43.36
CA ALA A 81 3.29 20.70 42.29
C ALA A 81 3.93 21.39 41.07
N ILE A 82 4.87 22.31 41.29
CA ILE A 82 5.56 23.05 40.23
C ILE A 82 6.54 22.11 39.51
N GLU A 83 7.32 21.33 40.27
CA GLU A 83 8.26 20.36 39.69
C GLU A 83 7.55 19.25 38.89
N ILE A 84 6.40 18.76 39.38
CA ILE A 84 5.58 17.79 38.63
C ILE A 84 5.10 18.40 37.32
N GLU A 85 4.66 19.66 37.32
CA GLU A 85 4.19 20.31 36.10
C GLU A 85 5.32 20.51 35.10
N GLU A 86 6.53 20.86 35.55
CA GLU A 86 7.71 20.93 34.69
C GLU A 86 8.01 19.56 34.04
N ARG A 87 7.96 18.46 34.79
CA ARG A 87 8.20 17.13 34.23
C ARG A 87 7.09 16.66 33.30
N ARG A 88 5.85 17.12 33.50
CA ARG A 88 4.75 16.92 32.55
C ARG A 88 5.00 17.66 31.24
N ILE A 89 5.45 18.91 31.29
CA ILE A 89 5.80 19.67 30.09
C ILE A 89 6.91 18.96 29.31
N GLN A 90 7.98 18.52 29.99
CA GLN A 90 9.05 17.72 29.37
C GLN A 90 8.50 16.43 28.74
N SER A 91 7.61 15.72 29.45
CA SER A 91 6.95 14.52 28.93
C SER A 91 6.13 14.81 27.67
N CYS A 92 5.41 15.93 27.61
CA CYS A 92 4.64 16.35 26.44
C CYS A 92 5.53 16.55 25.21
N VAL A 93 6.74 17.11 25.37
CA VAL A 93 7.72 17.25 24.28
C VAL A 93 8.16 15.87 23.76
N HIS A 94 8.46 14.93 24.65
CA HIS A 94 8.78 13.55 24.26
C HIS A 94 7.60 12.86 23.54
N PHE A 95 6.36 13.08 23.98
CA PHE A 95 5.18 12.60 23.28
C PHE A 95 5.02 13.18 21.87
N MET A 96 5.30 14.48 21.68
CA MET A 96 5.28 15.08 20.35
C MET A 96 6.32 14.44 19.43
N THR A 97 7.53 14.17 19.94
CA THR A 97 8.58 13.44 19.22
C THR A 97 8.13 12.03 18.85
N LEU A 98 7.51 11.29 19.76
CA LEU A 98 6.95 9.95 19.47
C LEU A 98 5.88 10.00 18.39
N LYS A 99 4.97 10.99 18.43
CA LYS A 99 3.95 11.17 17.39
C LYS A 99 4.57 11.46 16.03
N LYS A 100 5.61 12.30 15.98
CA LYS A 100 6.34 12.56 14.73
C LYS A 100 6.98 11.29 14.20
N LEU A 101 7.74 10.56 15.03
CA LEU A 101 8.39 9.31 14.64
C LEU A 101 7.39 8.25 14.14
N ASN A 102 6.24 8.14 14.80
CA ASN A 102 5.18 7.24 14.36
C ASN A 102 4.62 7.63 12.98
N ARG A 103 4.42 8.93 12.72
CA ARG A 103 3.96 9.42 11.41
C ARG A 103 4.98 9.11 10.30
N LEU A 104 6.27 9.38 10.56
CA LEU A 104 7.36 9.04 9.62
C LEU A 104 7.42 7.53 9.34
N ALA A 105 7.26 6.70 10.37
CA ALA A 105 7.21 5.24 10.20
C ALA A 105 6.02 4.79 9.35
N HIS A 106 4.84 5.36 9.55
CA HIS A 106 3.66 5.07 8.73
C HIS A 106 3.84 5.45 7.26
N ILE A 107 4.43 6.61 7.00
CA ILE A 107 4.77 7.06 5.64
C ILE A 107 5.73 6.08 4.99
N ARG A 108 6.83 5.72 5.67
CA ARG A 108 7.84 4.77 5.16
C ARG A 108 7.21 3.40 4.85
N LEU A 109 6.33 2.91 5.73
CA LEU A 109 5.60 1.66 5.51
C LEU A 109 4.65 1.74 4.31
N LYS A 110 3.92 2.84 4.16
CA LYS A 110 3.03 3.06 3.01
C LYS A 110 3.84 3.03 1.71
N LYS A 111 4.94 3.78 1.64
CA LYS A 111 5.84 3.81 0.47
C LYS A 111 6.34 2.41 0.11
N GLY A 112 6.80 1.62 1.09
CA GLY A 112 7.25 0.25 0.85
C GLY A 112 6.14 -0.68 0.33
N ARG A 113 4.91 -0.54 0.84
CA ARG A 113 3.75 -1.29 0.34
C ARG A 113 3.41 -0.91 -1.09
N ASP A 114 3.37 0.38 -1.39
CA ASP A 114 3.01 0.89 -2.72
C ASP A 114 4.04 0.46 -3.77
N GLN A 115 5.34 0.53 -3.45
CA GLN A 115 6.42 0.02 -4.29
C GLN A 115 6.29 -1.49 -4.55
N THR A 116 6.02 -2.27 -3.51
CA THR A 116 5.83 -3.72 -3.64
C THR A 116 4.62 -4.03 -4.52
N HIS A 117 3.53 -3.28 -4.35
CA HIS A 117 2.32 -3.44 -5.14
C HIS A 117 2.57 -3.09 -6.61
N GLU A 118 3.27 -2.00 -6.89
CA GLU A 118 3.64 -1.59 -8.25
C GLU A 118 4.53 -2.64 -8.94
N ALA A 119 5.54 -3.16 -8.24
CA ALA A 119 6.41 -4.22 -8.74
C ALA A 119 5.61 -5.49 -9.06
N LYS A 120 4.67 -5.87 -8.18
CA LYS A 120 3.76 -6.99 -8.41
C LYS A 120 2.92 -6.78 -9.68
N GLN A 121 2.30 -5.61 -9.85
CA GLN A 121 1.51 -5.30 -11.04
C GLN A 121 2.33 -5.41 -12.33
N LYS A 122 3.59 -4.95 -12.32
CA LYS A 122 4.51 -5.11 -13.47
C LYS A 122 4.78 -6.59 -13.77
N VAL A 123 5.02 -7.39 -12.74
CA VAL A 123 5.21 -8.84 -12.89
C VAL A 123 3.97 -9.50 -13.48
N ASP A 124 2.77 -9.16 -13.00
CA ASP A 124 1.51 -9.70 -13.52
C ASP A 124 1.31 -9.32 -15.00
N ALA A 125 1.67 -8.09 -15.38
CA ALA A 125 1.63 -7.63 -16.77
C ALA A 125 2.59 -8.41 -17.67
N TYR A 126 3.83 -8.64 -17.22
CA TYR A 126 4.80 -9.45 -17.98
C TYR A 126 4.38 -10.91 -18.11
N HIS A 127 3.80 -11.49 -17.05
CA HIS A 127 3.25 -12.84 -17.12
C HIS A 127 2.15 -12.94 -18.18
N LEU A 128 1.24 -11.95 -18.24
CA LEU A 128 0.20 -11.93 -19.27
C LEU A 128 0.78 -11.81 -20.69
N GLN A 129 1.76 -10.92 -20.90
CA GLN A 129 2.43 -10.77 -22.19
C GLN A 129 3.13 -12.05 -22.62
N LEU A 130 3.84 -12.71 -21.70
CA LEU A 130 4.51 -13.98 -21.95
C LEU A 130 3.50 -15.05 -22.37
N GLN A 131 2.37 -15.17 -21.65
CA GLN A 131 1.31 -16.12 -22.03
C GLN A 131 0.78 -15.84 -23.44
N ASN A 132 0.50 -14.59 -23.79
CA ASN A 132 0.05 -14.23 -25.13
C ASN A 132 1.03 -14.66 -26.23
N LEU A 133 2.33 -14.43 -26.02
CA LEU A 133 3.37 -14.85 -26.96
C LEU A 133 3.48 -16.37 -27.07
N LEU A 134 3.41 -17.08 -25.94
CA LEU A 134 3.41 -18.55 -25.94
C LEU A 134 2.22 -19.12 -26.70
N TYR A 135 1.04 -18.50 -26.56
CA TYR A 135 -0.14 -18.87 -27.34
C TYR A 135 0.07 -18.65 -28.84
N GLU A 136 0.69 -17.53 -29.24
CA GLU A 136 1.00 -17.25 -30.64
C GLU A 136 1.99 -18.27 -31.22
N VAL A 137 3.08 -18.56 -30.50
CA VAL A 137 4.06 -19.60 -30.89
C VAL A 137 3.38 -20.95 -31.06
N MET A 138 2.55 -21.36 -30.08
CA MET A 138 1.83 -22.62 -30.15
C MET A 138 0.86 -22.64 -31.35
N HIS A 139 0.16 -21.54 -31.62
CA HIS A 139 -0.74 -21.43 -32.77
C HIS A 139 0.03 -21.60 -34.09
N LEU A 140 1.14 -20.87 -34.25
CA LEU A 140 1.99 -20.96 -35.45
C LEU A 140 2.55 -22.37 -35.64
N GLN A 141 3.01 -23.02 -34.56
CA GLN A 141 3.47 -24.40 -34.61
C GLN A 141 2.38 -25.36 -35.12
N LYS A 142 1.13 -25.20 -34.65
CA LYS A 142 0.00 -26.01 -35.15
C LYS A 142 -0.26 -25.79 -36.64
N GLU A 143 -0.20 -24.55 -37.12
CA GLU A 143 -0.39 -24.26 -38.54
C GLU A 143 0.75 -24.84 -39.39
N ILE A 144 2.00 -24.75 -38.93
CA ILE A 144 3.14 -25.40 -39.59
C ILE A 144 2.94 -26.91 -39.68
N THR A 145 2.55 -27.56 -38.58
CA THR A 145 2.26 -29.00 -38.56
C THR A 145 1.17 -29.35 -39.58
N LYS A 146 0.06 -28.61 -39.64
CA LYS A 146 -0.99 -28.82 -40.65
C LYS A 146 -0.46 -28.70 -42.08
N CYS A 147 0.38 -27.72 -42.35
CA CYS A 147 1.00 -27.54 -43.68
C CYS A 147 1.92 -28.71 -44.04
N LEU A 148 2.69 -29.23 -43.07
CA LEU A 148 3.58 -30.39 -43.28
C LEU A 148 2.82 -31.71 -43.44
N GLU A 149 1.69 -31.86 -42.76
CA GLU A 149 0.81 -33.04 -42.85
C GLU A 149 -0.12 -33.00 -44.07
N PHE A 150 -0.17 -31.87 -44.79
CA PHE A 150 -1.02 -31.73 -45.96
C PHE A 150 -0.52 -32.62 -47.11
N LYS A 151 -1.33 -33.62 -47.48
CA LYS A 151 -1.13 -34.44 -48.68
C LYS A 151 -2.07 -33.99 -49.78
N SER A 152 -1.53 -33.71 -50.96
CA SER A 152 -2.32 -33.33 -52.13
C SER A 152 -2.97 -34.57 -52.74
N LYS A 153 -4.25 -34.47 -53.12
CA LYS A 153 -4.96 -35.55 -53.85
C LYS A 153 -4.29 -35.94 -55.17
N HIS A 154 -3.39 -35.10 -55.69
CA HIS A 154 -2.66 -35.37 -56.92
C HIS A 154 -1.46 -36.33 -56.72
N GLU A 155 -1.04 -36.59 -55.47
CA GLU A 155 0.02 -37.57 -55.17
C GLU A 155 -0.43 -39.03 -55.42
N GLU A 156 -1.74 -39.29 -55.46
CA GLU A 156 -2.31 -40.64 -55.65
C GLU A 156 -2.80 -40.89 -57.10
N ILE A 157 -2.46 -40.01 -58.06
CA ILE A 157 -2.88 -40.17 -59.45
C ILE A 157 -1.89 -41.06 -60.21
N ASP A 158 -2.35 -42.21 -60.69
CA ASP A 158 -1.57 -43.08 -61.59
C ASP A 158 -1.36 -42.40 -62.95
N LEU A 159 -0.09 -42.27 -63.34
CA LEU A 159 0.29 -41.75 -64.66
C LEU A 159 0.23 -42.90 -65.68
N VAL A 160 -0.51 -42.70 -66.77
CA VAL A 160 -0.53 -43.64 -67.91
C VAL A 160 0.81 -43.55 -68.63
N SER A 161 1.52 -44.67 -68.70
CA SER A 161 2.80 -44.80 -69.43
C SER A 161 2.61 -45.38 -70.83
#